data_AF-A0A1B6I3Z3-F1
#
_entry.id   AF-A0A1B6I3Z3-F1
#
_cell.length_a   1.000
_cell.length_b   1.000
_cell.length_c   1.000
_cell.angle_alpha   90.00
_cell.angle_beta   90.00
_cell.angle_gamma   90.00
#
_symmetry.space_group_name_H-M   'P 1'
#
loop_
_entity.id
_entity.type
_entity.pdbx_description
1 polymer ?
#
loop_
_entity_poly.entity_id
_entity_poly.type
_entity_poly.pdbx_seq_one_letter_code
_entity_poly.pdbx_strand_id
1 'polypeptide(L)'
;QTWGRFAPEGYLTACSFDYLTRTPENQFFVLVLFFVCYVLPMTMIVFFYSQIVSHVVNHEKALKQQAKKMNVESLRSNQNQQNQSAEIRIAKAAITICFLFVASWTPYAVLALMGAFGNQALLTPGVTMIPALTCK
;
A
#
# COMPACT_ATOMS: atom_id res chain seq x y z
N GLN A 1 -14.46 11.35 -27.31
CA GLN A 1 -14.34 11.19 -25.86
C GLN A 1 -13.10 10.36 -25.59
N THR A 2 -12.18 10.88 -24.80
CA THR A 2 -10.96 10.17 -24.38
C THR A 2 -11.08 9.97 -22.88
N TRP A 3 -11.23 8.71 -22.46
CA TRP A 3 -11.32 8.35 -21.05
C TRP A 3 -9.95 8.47 -20.40
N GLY A 4 -9.73 9.61 -19.74
CA GLY A 4 -8.43 9.99 -19.22
C GLY A 4 -7.48 10.56 -20.28
N ARG A 5 -6.49 11.31 -19.80
CA ARG A 5 -5.40 11.88 -20.60
C ARG A 5 -4.16 11.98 -19.74
N PHE A 6 -2.97 11.85 -20.33
CA PHE A 6 -1.72 12.18 -19.66
C PHE A 6 -1.28 13.61 -20.00
N ALA A 7 -0.85 14.36 -18.98
CA ALA A 7 -0.45 15.74 -19.07
C ALA A 7 0.82 15.99 -18.23
N PRO A 8 1.64 17.00 -18.59
CA PRO A 8 2.73 17.43 -17.74
C PRO A 8 2.22 17.90 -16.36
N GLU A 9 2.93 17.56 -15.29
CA GLU A 9 2.60 17.97 -13.92
C GLU A 9 3.70 18.85 -13.29
N GLY A 10 3.32 19.69 -12.33
CA GLY A 10 4.22 20.55 -11.56
C GLY A 10 5.10 21.47 -12.41
N TYR A 11 6.42 21.30 -12.35
CA TYR A 11 7.42 22.06 -13.14
C TYR A 11 7.53 21.60 -14.60
N LEU A 12 6.58 20.78 -15.08
CA LEU A 12 6.52 20.30 -16.47
C LEU A 12 7.71 19.41 -16.86
N THR A 13 8.39 18.81 -15.88
CA THR A 13 9.52 17.88 -16.07
C THR A 13 9.10 16.42 -16.06
N ALA A 14 7.85 16.13 -15.69
CA ALA A 14 7.27 14.79 -15.66
C ALA A 14 5.83 14.82 -16.18
N CYS A 15 5.36 13.68 -16.68
CA CYS A 15 3.97 13.49 -17.09
C CYS A 15 3.24 12.56 -16.13
N SER A 16 1.97 12.84 -15.88
CA SER A 16 1.06 11.96 -15.15
C SER A 16 -0.35 12.05 -15.73
N PHE A 17 -1.29 11.29 -15.17
CA PHE A 17 -2.69 11.40 -15.55
C PHE A 17 -3.24 12.79 -15.17
N ASP A 18 -4.15 13.29 -15.98
CA ASP A 18 -4.76 14.60 -15.79
C ASP A 18 -5.73 14.57 -14.60
N TYR A 19 -5.29 15.06 -13.45
CA TYR A 19 -6.15 15.26 -12.27
C TYR A 19 -6.57 16.72 -12.08
N LEU A 20 -6.30 17.60 -13.05
CA LEU A 20 -6.63 19.04 -12.97
C LEU A 20 -7.87 19.39 -13.78
N THR A 21 -8.15 18.69 -14.88
CA THR A 21 -9.34 18.93 -15.69
C THR A 21 -10.61 18.48 -14.96
N ARG A 22 -11.56 19.40 -14.73
CA ARG A 22 -12.83 19.15 -14.00
C ARG A 22 -14.00 18.84 -14.92
N THR A 23 -13.85 17.81 -15.75
CA THR A 23 -14.99 17.23 -16.47
C THR A 23 -15.50 16.00 -15.70
N PRO A 24 -16.80 15.69 -15.72
CA PRO A 24 -17.34 14.51 -15.03
C PRO A 24 -16.66 13.21 -15.47
N GLU A 25 -16.32 13.09 -16.75
CA GLU A 25 -15.60 11.95 -17.32
C GLU A 25 -14.20 11.79 -16.70
N ASN A 26 -13.46 12.90 -16.55
CA ASN A 26 -12.11 12.88 -16.00
C ASN A 26 -12.10 12.68 -14.47
N GLN A 27 -13.05 13.30 -13.75
CA GLN A 27 -13.22 13.05 -12.32
C GLN A 27 -13.57 11.59 -12.04
N PHE A 28 -14.44 10.98 -12.84
CA PHE A 28 -14.75 9.56 -12.73
C PHE A 28 -13.53 8.69 -13.01
N PHE A 29 -12.73 9.02 -14.03
CA PHE A 29 -11.46 8.34 -14.31
C PHE A 29 -10.48 8.40 -13.12
N VAL A 30 -10.26 9.58 -12.53
CA VAL A 30 -9.39 9.76 -11.36
C VAL A 30 -9.90 8.96 -10.16
N LEU A 31 -11.22 8.95 -9.94
CA LEU A 31 -11.85 8.19 -8.86
C LEU A 31 -11.64 6.69 -9.05
N VAL A 32 -11.89 6.16 -10.26
CA VAL A 32 -11.66 4.74 -10.57
C VAL A 32 -10.20 4.35 -10.32
N LEU A 33 -9.24 5.17 -10.79
CA LEU A 33 -7.81 4.93 -10.52
C LEU A 33 -7.50 4.90 -9.02
N PHE A 34 -8.03 5.85 -8.25
CA PHE A 34 -7.82 5.87 -6.80
C PHE A 34 -8.35 4.59 -6.12
N PHE A 35 -9.56 4.14 -6.49
CA PHE A 35 -10.11 2.93 -5.87
C PHE A 35 -9.37 1.66 -6.30
N VAL A 36 -9.11 1.50 -7.59
CA VAL A 36 -8.52 0.25 -8.13
C VAL A 36 -7.02 0.16 -7.84
N CYS A 37 -6.28 1.26 -7.95
CA CYS A 37 -4.82 1.25 -7.80
C CYS A 37 -4.34 1.58 -6.39
N TYR A 38 -5.17 2.14 -5.52
CA TYR A 38 -4.79 2.48 -4.16
C TYR A 38 -5.67 1.79 -3.12
N VAL A 39 -6.99 2.02 -3.10
CA VAL A 39 -7.87 1.48 -2.04
C VAL A 39 -7.96 -0.04 -2.04
N LEU A 40 -8.11 -0.66 -3.22
CA LEU A 40 -8.23 -2.11 -3.35
C LEU A 40 -6.94 -2.83 -2.91
N PRO A 41 -5.74 -2.47 -3.41
CA PRO A 41 -4.48 -3.03 -2.91
C PRO A 41 -4.33 -2.84 -1.41
N MET A 42 -4.65 -1.65 -0.89
CA MET A 42 -4.58 -1.38 0.55
C MET A 42 -5.47 -2.28 1.38
N THR A 43 -6.71 -2.48 0.93
CA THR A 43 -7.67 -3.34 1.62
C THR A 43 -7.21 -4.80 1.58
N MET A 44 -6.71 -5.27 0.44
CA MET A 44 -6.15 -6.61 0.30
C MET A 44 -4.95 -6.82 1.23
N ILE A 45 -4.02 -5.86 1.28
CA ILE A 45 -2.86 -5.89 2.18
C ILE A 45 -3.33 -6.02 3.64
N VAL A 46 -4.18 -5.10 4.11
CA VAL A 46 -4.68 -5.12 5.50
C VAL A 46 -5.36 -6.45 5.82
N PHE A 47 -6.20 -6.95 4.91
CA PHE A 47 -6.89 -8.21 5.08
C PHE A 47 -5.92 -9.40 5.19
N PHE A 48 -5.04 -9.61 4.21
CA PHE A 48 -4.11 -10.75 4.23
C PHE A 48 -3.14 -10.68 5.41
N TYR A 49 -2.65 -9.49 5.77
CA TYR A 49 -1.76 -9.37 6.93
C TYR A 49 -2.45 -9.57 8.27
N SER A 50 -3.70 -9.11 8.41
CA SER A 50 -4.49 -9.41 9.62
C SER A 50 -4.64 -10.92 9.84
N GLN A 51 -4.79 -11.68 8.75
CA GLN A 51 -4.86 -13.14 8.77
C GLN A 51 -3.51 -13.77 9.15
N ILE A 52 -2.41 -13.29 8.56
CA ILE A 52 -1.04 -13.79 8.88
C ILE A 52 -0.72 -13.55 10.36
N VAL A 53 -0.93 -12.34 10.86
CA VAL A 53 -0.66 -12.00 12.27
C VAL A 53 -1.51 -12.85 13.21
N SER A 54 -2.79 -13.04 12.89
CA SER A 54 -3.68 -13.90 13.66
C SER A 54 -3.19 -15.35 13.70
N HIS A 55 -2.72 -15.87 12.56
CA HIS A 55 -2.16 -17.22 12.48
C HIS A 55 -0.87 -17.35 13.32
N VAL A 56 0.06 -16.40 13.22
CA VAL A 56 1.31 -16.40 14.01
C VAL A 56 1.02 -16.33 15.51
N VAL A 57 0.14 -15.42 15.94
CA VAL A 57 -0.22 -15.27 17.36
C VAL A 57 -0.88 -16.53 17.92
N ASN A 58 -1.80 -17.15 17.18
CA ASN A 58 -2.45 -18.39 17.60
C ASN A 58 -1.47 -19.57 17.64
N HIS A 59 -0.56 -19.64 16.67
CA HIS A 59 0.49 -20.66 16.62
C HIS A 59 1.48 -20.53 17.78
N GLU A 60 1.95 -19.30 18.09
CA GLU A 60 2.81 -19.06 19.26
C GLU A 60 2.12 -19.42 20.58
N LYS A 61 0.82 -19.11 20.71
CA LYS A 61 0.03 -19.52 21.88
C LYS A 61 -0.03 -21.04 21.99
N ALA A 62 -0.28 -21.76 20.90
CA ALA A 62 -0.29 -23.22 20.87
C ALA A 62 1.07 -23.82 21.22
N LEU A 63 2.17 -23.28 20.67
CA LEU A 63 3.53 -23.70 21.01
C LEU A 63 3.86 -23.47 22.49
N LYS A 64 3.52 -22.30 23.05
CA LYS A 64 3.70 -22.03 24.49
C LYS A 64 2.92 -23.00 25.36
N GLN A 65 1.72 -23.41 24.93
CA GLN A 65 0.92 -24.41 25.63
C GLN A 65 1.50 -25.83 25.48
N GLN A 66 2.04 -26.19 24.32
CA GLN A 66 2.71 -27.47 24.10
C GLN A 66 4.01 -27.58 24.89
N ALA A 67 4.83 -26.53 24.95
CA ALA A 67 6.05 -26.48 25.76
C ALA A 67 5.77 -26.61 27.27
N LYS A 68 4.62 -26.13 27.75
CA LYS A 68 4.18 -26.36 29.14
C LYS A 68 3.75 -27.80 29.42
N LYS A 69 3.30 -28.54 28.40
CA LYS A 69 2.79 -29.92 28.54
C LYS A 69 3.85 -30.98 28.24
N MET A 70 4.85 -30.67 27.41
CA MET A 70 5.96 -31.56 27.10
C MET A 70 7.23 -31.03 27.77
N ASN A 71 7.60 -31.60 28.91
CA ASN A 71 8.92 -31.43 29.53
C ASN A 71 9.99 -32.21 28.73
N VAL A 72 10.02 -32.01 27.40
CA VAL A 72 10.93 -32.71 26.50
C VAL A 72 11.45 -31.71 25.48
N GLU A 73 12.71 -31.37 25.69
CA GLU A 73 13.54 -30.64 24.77
C GLU A 73 13.71 -31.48 23.50
N SER A 74 13.20 -30.95 22.39
CA SER A 74 13.37 -31.42 21.02
C SER A 74 12.64 -32.70 20.58
N LEU A 75 12.11 -32.66 19.35
CA LEU A 75 12.33 -33.63 18.27
C LEU A 75 11.22 -33.43 17.21
N ARG A 76 11.62 -33.05 15.99
CA ARG A 76 10.84 -32.69 14.77
C ARG A 76 10.47 -31.21 14.55
N SER A 77 10.87 -30.28 15.42
CA SER A 77 10.59 -28.84 15.25
C SER A 77 11.41 -28.15 14.16
N ASN A 78 12.66 -28.56 13.89
CA ASN A 78 13.60 -27.74 13.09
C ASN A 78 13.15 -27.46 11.65
N GLN A 79 12.57 -28.44 10.93
CA GLN A 79 12.21 -28.25 9.52
C GLN A 79 10.93 -27.41 9.34
N ASN A 80 9.91 -27.63 10.18
CA ASN A 80 8.73 -26.76 10.23
C ASN A 80 9.09 -25.34 10.70
N GLN A 81 10.03 -25.21 11.63
CA GLN A 81 10.49 -23.93 12.16
C GLN A 81 11.34 -23.15 11.14
N GLN A 82 12.14 -23.82 10.30
CA GLN A 82 12.85 -23.20 9.18
C GLN A 82 11.87 -22.70 8.10
N ASN A 83 10.90 -23.51 7.69
CA ASN A 83 9.89 -23.10 6.70
C ASN A 83 9.06 -21.90 7.20
N GLN A 84 8.61 -21.94 8.46
CA GLN A 84 7.91 -20.81 9.08
C GLN A 84 8.77 -19.55 9.18
N SER A 85 10.06 -19.69 9.49
CA SER A 85 10.97 -18.54 9.56
C SER A 85 11.14 -17.87 8.19
N ALA A 86 11.13 -18.66 7.10
CA ALA A 86 11.12 -18.14 5.74
C ALA A 86 9.80 -17.41 5.41
N GLU A 87 8.65 -18.00 5.75
CA GLU A 87 7.33 -17.37 5.58
C GLU A 87 7.20 -16.05 6.35
N ILE A 88 7.66 -15.99 7.59
CA ILE A 88 7.69 -14.77 8.41
C ILE A 88 8.60 -13.71 7.78
N ARG A 89 9.76 -14.11 7.25
CA ARG A 89 10.68 -13.17 6.58
C ARG A 89 10.06 -12.59 5.31
N ILE A 90 9.36 -13.40 4.51
CA ILE A 90 8.61 -12.94 3.33
C ILE A 90 7.49 -12.00 3.75
N ALA A 91 6.71 -12.36 4.77
CA ALA A 91 5.64 -11.51 5.30
C ALA A 91 6.20 -10.15 5.75
N LYS A 92 7.30 -10.13 6.50
CA LYS A 92 7.96 -8.89 6.95
C LYS A 92 8.44 -8.04 5.78
N ALA A 93 9.09 -8.64 4.78
CA ALA A 93 9.55 -7.92 3.60
C ALA A 93 8.38 -7.27 2.85
N ALA A 94 7.30 -8.01 2.67
CA ALA A 94 6.14 -7.50 1.97
C ALA A 94 5.39 -6.43 2.80
N ILE A 95 5.36 -6.48 4.15
CA ILE A 95 4.87 -5.37 5.00
C ILE A 95 5.70 -4.11 4.77
N THR A 96 7.03 -4.23 4.75
CA THR A 96 7.92 -3.09 4.50
C THR A 96 7.64 -2.46 3.14
N ILE A 97 7.49 -3.27 2.09
CA ILE A 97 7.16 -2.78 0.73
C ILE A 97 5.81 -2.08 0.74
N CYS A 98 4.80 -2.64 1.41
CA CYS A 98 3.48 -2.03 1.52
C CYS A 98 3.54 -0.68 2.26
N PHE A 99 4.25 -0.61 3.38
CA PHE A 99 4.42 0.64 4.12
C PHE A 99 5.11 1.71 3.28
N LEU A 100 6.17 1.35 2.56
CA LEU A 100 6.86 2.26 1.64
C LEU A 100 5.93 2.74 0.53
N PHE A 101 5.14 1.84 -0.07
CA PHE A 101 4.15 2.18 -1.08
C PHE A 101 3.12 3.18 -0.55
N VAL A 102 2.60 2.98 0.67
CA VAL A 102 1.64 3.91 1.28
C VAL A 102 2.31 5.25 1.55
N ALA A 103 3.47 5.25 2.17
CA ALA A 103 4.18 6.48 2.52
C ALA A 103 4.50 7.32 1.27
N SER A 104 4.87 6.67 0.15
CA SER A 104 5.21 7.36 -1.09
C SER A 104 4.00 7.82 -1.89
N TRP A 105 2.96 6.99 -2.00
CA TRP A 105 1.81 7.27 -2.88
C TRP A 105 0.67 8.02 -2.21
N THR A 106 0.52 7.97 -0.89
CA THR A 106 -0.58 8.67 -0.19
C THR A 106 -0.55 10.18 -0.42
N PRO A 107 0.59 10.88 -0.30
CA PRO A 107 0.63 12.31 -0.55
C PRO A 107 0.21 12.65 -2.00
N TYR A 108 0.63 11.83 -2.96
CA TYR A 108 0.29 12.01 -4.37
C TYR A 108 -1.21 11.78 -4.63
N ALA A 109 -1.78 10.70 -4.08
CA ALA A 109 -3.20 10.38 -4.20
C ALA A 109 -4.09 11.49 -3.61
N VAL A 110 -3.69 12.07 -2.48
CA VAL A 110 -4.41 13.21 -1.87
C VAL A 110 -4.39 14.44 -2.79
N LEU A 111 -3.25 14.76 -3.40
CA LEU A 111 -3.18 15.88 -4.34
C LEU A 111 -3.99 15.65 -5.61
N ALA A 112 -3.98 14.43 -6.15
CA ALA A 112 -4.81 14.07 -7.31
C ALA A 112 -6.31 14.22 -7.00
N LEU A 113 -6.77 13.76 -5.83
CA LEU A 113 -8.15 13.96 -5.39
C LEU A 113 -8.47 15.44 -5.13
N MET A 114 -7.54 16.20 -4.56
CA MET A 114 -7.69 17.65 -4.37
C MET A 114 -7.76 18.40 -5.71
N GLY A 115 -7.00 17.97 -6.72
CA GLY A 115 -7.08 18.48 -8.08
C GLY A 115 -8.46 18.23 -8.69
N ALA A 116 -8.91 16.97 -8.63
CA ALA A 116 -10.15 16.54 -9.26
C ALA A 116 -11.39 17.11 -8.56
N PHE A 117 -11.42 17.15 -7.22
CA PHE A 117 -12.63 17.45 -6.43
C PHE A 117 -12.48 18.64 -5.46
N GLY A 118 -11.26 19.00 -5.05
CA GLY A 118 -10.97 19.93 -3.96
C GLY A 118 -10.75 21.39 -4.38
N ASN A 119 -9.84 22.10 -3.71
CA ASN A 119 -9.45 23.47 -4.08
C ASN A 119 -8.09 23.46 -4.80
N GLN A 120 -8.09 23.75 -6.10
CA GLN A 120 -6.87 23.80 -6.92
C GLN A 120 -5.93 24.95 -6.58
N ALA A 121 -6.39 26.00 -5.89
CA ALA A 121 -5.54 27.12 -5.50
C ALA A 121 -4.41 26.71 -4.53
N LEU A 122 -4.56 25.56 -3.86
CA LEU A 122 -3.56 24.99 -2.96
C LEU A 122 -2.53 24.12 -3.70
N LEU A 123 -2.78 23.76 -4.96
CA LEU A 123 -1.91 22.93 -5.79
C LEU A 123 -0.84 23.80 -6.47
N THR A 124 0.12 24.27 -5.69
CA THR A 124 1.30 24.97 -6.23
C THR A 124 2.34 23.98 -6.77
N PRO A 125 3.17 24.36 -7.76
CA PRO A 125 4.16 23.46 -8.36
C PRO A 125 5.08 22.78 -7.34
N GLY A 126 5.50 23.51 -6.29
CA GLY A 126 6.32 22.96 -5.21
C GLY A 126 5.59 21.90 -4.38
N VAL A 127 4.32 22.14 -4.04
CA VAL A 127 3.49 21.19 -3.28
C VAL A 127 3.21 19.93 -4.09
N THR A 128 3.02 20.05 -5.40
CA THR A 128 2.82 18.89 -6.30
C THR A 128 4.09 18.10 -6.59
N MET A 129 5.27 18.74 -6.51
CA MET A 129 6.53 18.09 -6.86
C MET A 129 7.07 17.17 -5.76
N ILE A 130 6.90 17.55 -4.49
CA ILE A 130 7.43 16.77 -3.36
C ILE A 130 6.84 15.34 -3.36
N PRO A 131 5.50 15.16 -3.45
CA PRO A 131 4.92 13.83 -3.59
C PRO A 131 5.30 13.10 -4.87
N ALA A 132 5.39 13.82 -6.00
CA ALA A 132 5.73 13.24 -7.30
C ALA A 132 7.15 12.64 -7.33
N LEU A 133 8.06 13.18 -6.52
CA LEU A 133 9.39 12.63 -6.30
C LEU A 133 9.38 11.45 -5.33
N THR A 134 8.55 11.49 -4.27
CA THR A 134 8.51 10.39 -3.30
C THR A 134 7.91 9.11 -3.86
N CYS A 135 7.02 9.21 -4.85
CA CYS A 135 6.40 8.06 -5.53
C CYS A 135 7.18 7.54 -6.74
N LYS A 136 8.30 8.18 -7.12
CA LYS A 136 9.21 7.73 -8.19
C LYS A 136 10.46 7.09 -7.59
#